data_AF-A0A378JPE0-F1
#
_entry.id   AF-A0A378JPE0-F1
#
_cell.length_a   1.000
_cell.length_b   1.000
_cell.length_c   1.000
_cell.angle_alpha   90.00
_cell.angle_beta   90.00
_cell.angle_gamma   90.00
#
_symmetry.space_group_name_H-M   'P 1'
#
loop_
_entity.id
_entity.type
_entity.pdbx_description
1 polymer ?
#
loop_
_entity_poly.entity_id
_entity_poly.type
_entity_poly.pdbx_seq_one_letter_code
_entity_poly.pdbx_strand_id
1 'polypeptide(L)'
;MKQVWLLIFKCLCFLFFMSTTYAAEYYKETVARVPVPVKVTVANKNWVTTISICNNTAQSISLKDIEFNFNYVLTMPSNIWGSPWVAWKLDSQQGNQVVLVGGTEWSPNLPPDANCSNPMTISFNASPNSPLPTSPFVFKAADGVAVSGTLSVKMDKAPVEELVNPEVTVTGMGNTSKQILPWGQEWRLTNLVSGSYTVTANNITNGMDTYQATPVTVTVKANQTASATVKYMRVAANVGSLTINMQAAPAQELTNPQVTLTGQGITRQQVMNWNSPWQINNLAPGSYKITASNVNNGTDFFSAAPVTANVIAQTSATANVTYTRVSDGRPTSWNNIKHIVMITFENTNEVDAVRQPFMKSLLTTGAYLGDFRATTHPSQPNYFALIGGSTFNVTSNSNVNLDGKHLGDLLIEKGKTWKAYVEDLPSAPCYTGSSRGNYVRKHAPFISFKSVQNNPTICKNIVPANQFFTDLANNNLPSFALYTPNELNDGHDTDVSFSDAWLAQTFGPIFNNPNVMKDTLFILTFDEDAWTEANKVYTAFVGAGVKASMRSNSRYTHYSLLKTIEEIYQLGTLNRNDLSAKLITDIWQP
;
A
#
# COMPACT_ATOMS: atom_id res chain seq x y z
N MET A 1 39.88 -78.61 23.26
CA MET A 1 40.22 -77.19 22.96
C MET A 1 40.77 -76.46 24.20
N LYS A 2 41.89 -76.92 24.79
CA LYS A 2 42.53 -76.23 25.94
C LYS A 2 44.07 -76.20 25.88
N GLN A 3 44.68 -76.57 24.75
CA GLN A 3 46.15 -76.58 24.58
C GLN A 3 46.68 -75.67 23.47
N VAL A 4 45.82 -74.97 22.71
CA VAL A 4 46.27 -74.08 21.61
C VAL A 4 46.34 -72.60 22.03
N TRP A 5 45.73 -72.22 23.15
CA TRP A 5 45.83 -70.86 23.68
C TRP A 5 47.11 -70.60 24.50
N LEU A 6 47.92 -71.63 24.75
CA LEU A 6 49.19 -71.54 25.49
C LEU A 6 50.38 -71.03 24.64
N LEU A 7 50.23 -70.92 23.32
CA LEU A 7 51.29 -70.44 22.42
C LEU A 7 51.18 -68.95 22.06
N ILE A 8 49.98 -68.35 22.13
CA ILE A 8 49.81 -66.91 21.85
C ILE A 8 50.22 -66.06 23.07
N PHE A 9 50.12 -66.62 24.27
CA PHE A 9 50.53 -65.93 25.51
C PHE A 9 52.06 -65.87 25.71
N LYS A 10 52.85 -66.66 24.98
CA LYS A 10 54.32 -66.67 25.07
C LYS A 10 55.02 -65.74 24.07
N CYS A 11 54.29 -65.19 23.09
CA CYS A 11 54.87 -64.31 22.07
C CYS A 11 54.75 -62.81 22.39
N LEU A 12 53.85 -62.41 23.31
CA LEU A 12 53.85 -61.04 23.85
C LEU A 12 54.85 -60.83 25.00
N CYS A 13 55.39 -61.90 25.60
CA CYS A 13 56.43 -61.82 26.62
C CYS A 13 57.84 -61.51 26.07
N PHE A 14 58.00 -61.35 24.74
CA PHE A 14 59.33 -61.28 24.11
C PHE A 14 59.63 -60.01 23.29
N LEU A 15 58.74 -59.01 23.28
CA LEU A 15 58.96 -57.79 22.49
C LEU A 15 59.13 -56.50 23.29
N PHE A 16 59.17 -56.51 24.62
CA PHE A 16 59.61 -55.33 25.37
C PHE A 16 60.40 -55.69 26.63
N PHE A 17 61.46 -56.49 26.47
CA PHE A 17 62.66 -56.29 27.28
C PHE A 17 63.44 -55.12 26.68
N MET A 18 63.05 -53.89 26.99
CA MET A 18 63.98 -52.76 27.04
C MET A 18 63.48 -51.71 28.05
N SER A 19 64.36 -51.45 29.01
CA SER A 19 64.47 -50.27 29.86
C SER A 19 63.27 -49.89 30.73
N THR A 20 63.38 -50.29 31.99
CA THR A 20 62.99 -49.48 33.14
C THR A 20 63.46 -48.02 32.98
N THR A 21 62.52 -47.10 32.82
CA THR A 21 62.61 -45.78 33.44
C THR A 21 61.26 -45.52 34.09
N TYR A 22 61.27 -45.53 35.43
CA TYR A 22 60.25 -44.88 36.22
C TYR A 22 60.18 -43.40 35.77
N ALA A 23 59.23 -43.07 34.91
CA ALA A 23 58.76 -41.70 34.81
C ALA A 23 57.78 -41.52 35.96
N ALA A 24 58.23 -40.89 37.05
CA ALA A 24 57.32 -40.29 37.99
C ALA A 24 56.53 -39.23 37.21
N GLU A 25 55.31 -39.56 36.78
CA GLU A 25 54.34 -38.54 36.38
C GLU A 25 54.04 -37.72 37.62
N TYR A 26 54.78 -36.61 37.78
CA TYR A 26 54.34 -35.50 38.60
C TYR A 26 53.03 -35.02 38.01
N TYR A 27 51.91 -35.43 38.61
CA TYR A 27 50.64 -34.74 38.46
C TYR A 27 50.87 -33.31 38.97
N LYS A 28 51.17 -32.39 38.06
CA LYS A 28 51.11 -30.97 38.36
C LYS A 28 49.63 -30.67 38.55
N GLU A 29 49.18 -30.58 39.80
CA GLU A 29 47.88 -29.98 40.10
C GLU A 29 47.84 -28.60 39.45
N THR A 30 47.14 -28.47 38.32
CA THR A 30 46.84 -27.17 37.73
C THR A 30 45.80 -26.51 38.64
N VAL A 31 46.28 -25.76 39.62
CA VAL A 31 45.45 -24.87 40.43
C VAL A 31 44.78 -23.87 39.48
N ALA A 32 43.46 -23.77 39.53
CA ALA A 32 42.71 -22.89 38.65
C ALA A 32 43.07 -21.42 38.91
N ARG A 33 43.57 -20.71 37.90
CA ARG A 33 43.86 -19.28 38.02
C ARG A 33 42.56 -18.49 38.16
N VAL A 34 42.41 -17.76 39.26
CA VAL A 34 41.23 -16.92 39.51
C VAL A 34 41.57 -15.45 39.31
N PRO A 35 40.64 -14.62 38.78
CA PRO A 35 40.86 -13.19 38.67
C PRO A 35 41.10 -12.56 40.05
N VAL A 36 42.14 -11.74 40.15
CA VAL A 36 42.50 -11.00 41.37
C VAL A 36 42.61 -9.50 41.11
N PRO A 37 42.36 -8.66 42.12
CA PRO A 37 42.26 -7.22 41.92
C PRO A 37 43.65 -6.62 41.71
N VAL A 38 43.82 -5.91 40.60
CA VAL A 38 45.02 -5.12 40.32
C VAL A 38 44.62 -3.78 39.71
N LYS A 39 45.45 -2.76 39.93
CA LYS A 39 45.39 -1.50 39.18
C LYS A 39 46.32 -1.62 37.98
N VAL A 40 45.79 -1.34 36.80
CA VAL A 40 46.55 -1.38 35.54
C VAL A 40 46.63 0.01 34.93
N THR A 41 47.82 0.41 34.50
CA THR A 41 48.02 1.59 33.65
C THR A 41 48.85 1.19 32.44
N VAL A 42 48.64 1.88 31.31
CA VAL A 42 49.32 1.59 30.06
C VAL A 42 49.87 2.88 29.49
N ALA A 43 51.13 2.86 29.07
CA ALA A 43 51.76 3.99 28.41
C ALA A 43 52.62 3.48 27.25
N ASN A 44 52.70 4.28 26.19
CA ASN A 44 53.65 4.07 25.11
C ASN A 44 54.61 5.26 25.09
N LYS A 45 55.89 4.99 25.38
CA LYS A 45 56.95 5.99 25.40
C LYS A 45 58.22 5.38 24.83
N ASN A 46 58.97 6.15 24.05
CA ASN A 46 60.27 5.74 23.52
C ASN A 46 60.23 4.39 22.78
N TRP A 47 59.21 4.18 21.94
CA TRP A 47 59.03 2.95 21.15
C TRP A 47 58.75 1.67 21.96
N VAL A 48 58.34 1.83 23.21
CA VAL A 48 57.98 0.74 24.11
C VAL A 48 56.62 1.01 24.72
N THR A 49 55.72 0.04 24.56
CA THR A 49 54.48 -0.01 25.34
C THR A 49 54.78 -0.70 26.66
N THR A 50 54.45 -0.05 27.77
CA THR A 50 54.57 -0.59 29.13
C THR A 50 53.20 -0.65 29.78
N ILE A 51 52.82 -1.84 30.24
CA ILE A 51 51.67 -2.11 31.09
C ILE A 51 52.19 -2.24 32.52
N SER A 52 51.76 -1.34 33.40
CA SER A 52 52.11 -1.33 34.82
C SER A 52 50.96 -1.93 35.63
N ILE A 53 51.27 -2.94 36.46
CA ILE A 53 50.34 -3.75 37.25
C ILE A 53 50.71 -3.59 38.73
N CYS A 54 49.76 -3.12 39.53
CA CYS A 54 49.93 -2.89 40.96
C CYS A 54 48.85 -3.64 41.76
N ASN A 55 49.24 -4.30 42.84
CA ASN A 55 48.28 -4.94 43.74
C ASN A 55 47.58 -3.87 44.57
N ASN A 56 46.29 -3.67 44.31
CA ASN A 56 45.48 -2.66 45.01
C ASN A 56 44.72 -3.23 46.22
N THR A 57 45.11 -4.41 46.71
CA THR A 57 44.52 -5.07 47.87
C THR A 57 45.45 -5.01 49.08
N ALA A 58 44.93 -5.35 50.27
CA ALA A 58 45.71 -5.42 51.49
C ALA A 58 46.53 -6.71 51.62
N GLN A 59 46.29 -7.72 50.78
CA GLN A 59 46.97 -9.03 50.84
C GLN A 59 47.95 -9.17 49.68
N SER A 60 49.06 -9.88 49.89
CA SER A 60 49.99 -10.18 48.80
C SER A 60 49.37 -11.16 47.78
N ILE A 61 49.66 -10.99 46.50
CA ILE A 61 49.17 -11.88 45.43
C ILE A 61 50.30 -12.83 45.02
N SER A 62 50.04 -14.13 45.03
CA SER A 62 51.00 -15.15 44.55
C SER A 62 51.29 -14.94 43.07
N LEU A 63 52.58 -14.87 42.71
CA LEU A 63 53.04 -14.77 41.32
C LEU A 63 53.56 -16.10 40.77
N LYS A 64 53.20 -17.23 41.40
CA LYS A 64 53.73 -18.55 41.03
C LYS A 64 53.29 -19.03 39.65
N ASP A 65 52.02 -18.80 39.34
CA ASP A 65 51.40 -19.09 38.06
C ASP A 65 50.30 -18.05 37.79
N ILE A 66 50.55 -17.18 36.81
CA ILE A 66 49.71 -16.01 36.54
C ILE A 66 49.36 -15.90 35.06
N GLU A 67 48.23 -15.25 34.81
CA GLU A 67 47.70 -14.96 33.48
C GLU A 67 47.25 -13.51 33.42
N PHE A 68 47.53 -12.83 32.31
CA PHE A 68 47.11 -11.46 32.07
C PHE A 68 46.46 -11.33 30.70
N ASN A 69 45.17 -10.95 30.72
CA ASN A 69 44.34 -10.84 29.52
C ASN A 69 44.02 -9.38 29.25
N PHE A 70 44.11 -8.98 27.97
CA PHE A 70 43.78 -7.63 27.51
C PHE A 70 43.44 -7.62 26.02
N ASN A 71 42.95 -6.47 25.53
CA ASN A 71 42.73 -6.28 24.10
C ASN A 71 43.88 -5.49 23.48
N TYR A 72 44.39 -5.97 22.35
CA TYR A 72 45.39 -5.28 21.53
C TYR A 72 45.15 -5.59 20.06
N VAL A 73 44.92 -4.54 19.28
CA VAL A 73 44.48 -4.65 17.86
C VAL A 73 45.61 -5.03 16.92
N LEU A 74 46.86 -4.88 17.34
CA LEU A 74 48.03 -5.30 16.57
C LEU A 74 48.50 -6.69 17.02
N THR A 75 49.20 -7.40 16.15
CA THR A 75 49.85 -8.66 16.52
C THR A 75 50.91 -8.41 17.61
N MET A 76 50.89 -9.24 18.65
CA MET A 76 51.88 -9.17 19.73
C MET A 76 53.28 -9.51 19.20
N PRO A 77 54.31 -8.70 19.52
CA PRO A 77 55.69 -9.02 19.15
C PRO A 77 56.21 -10.21 19.96
N SER A 78 57.23 -10.89 19.43
CA SER A 78 57.87 -12.02 20.10
C SER A 78 58.74 -11.62 21.30
N ASN A 79 59.24 -10.39 21.34
CA ASN A 79 60.04 -9.88 22.45
C ASN A 79 59.15 -9.16 23.48
N ILE A 80 58.76 -9.89 24.51
CA ILE A 80 57.98 -9.42 25.66
C ILE A 80 58.85 -9.63 26.90
N TRP A 81 59.01 -8.59 27.71
CA TRP A 81 59.78 -8.67 28.95
C TRP A 81 59.02 -8.04 30.11
N GLY A 82 59.38 -8.38 31.33
CA GLY A 82 58.78 -7.83 32.54
C GLY A 82 59.81 -7.46 33.59
N SER A 83 59.43 -6.53 34.46
CA SER A 83 60.25 -6.13 35.60
C SER A 83 59.38 -5.56 36.72
N PRO A 84 59.67 -5.86 38.00
CA PRO A 84 60.60 -6.88 38.46
C PRO A 84 59.92 -8.28 38.49
N TRP A 85 60.72 -9.32 38.74
CA TRP A 85 60.27 -10.65 39.22
C TRP A 85 59.59 -11.63 38.25
N VAL A 86 58.97 -11.16 37.16
CA VAL A 86 58.24 -12.04 36.23
C VAL A 86 58.71 -11.91 34.78
N ALA A 87 59.05 -13.04 34.18
CA ALA A 87 59.17 -13.19 32.73
C ALA A 87 57.79 -13.55 32.14
N TRP A 88 57.38 -12.82 31.10
CA TRP A 88 56.08 -13.00 30.45
C TRP A 88 56.25 -13.68 29.10
N LYS A 89 55.30 -14.54 28.76
CA LYS A 89 55.21 -15.21 27.46
C LYS A 89 53.82 -15.04 26.87
N LEU A 90 53.75 -14.86 25.55
CA LEU A 90 52.50 -14.96 24.81
C LEU A 90 52.00 -16.40 24.85
N ASP A 91 50.81 -16.60 25.40
CA ASP A 91 50.11 -17.88 25.38
C ASP A 91 49.22 -17.97 24.13
N SER A 92 48.36 -16.98 23.92
CA SER A 92 47.52 -16.90 22.72
C SER A 92 47.14 -15.46 22.37
N GLN A 93 46.83 -15.23 21.09
CA GLN A 93 46.14 -14.05 20.61
C GLN A 93 45.07 -14.46 19.58
N GLN A 94 43.79 -14.24 19.90
CA GLN A 94 42.66 -14.54 19.03
C GLN A 94 41.95 -13.23 18.67
N GLY A 95 42.07 -12.81 17.40
CA GLY A 95 41.67 -11.46 17.01
C GLY A 95 42.42 -10.42 17.82
N ASN A 96 41.68 -9.56 18.52
CA ASN A 96 42.27 -8.54 19.39
C ASN A 96 42.53 -9.02 20.82
N GLN A 97 42.07 -10.21 21.21
CA GLN A 97 42.20 -10.69 22.58
C GLN A 97 43.58 -11.34 22.78
N VAL A 98 44.37 -10.83 23.72
CA VAL A 98 45.70 -11.33 24.07
C VAL A 98 45.67 -12.00 25.44
N VAL A 99 46.36 -13.13 25.56
CA VAL A 99 46.60 -13.86 26.81
C VAL A 99 48.12 -13.99 27.00
N LEU A 100 48.63 -13.41 28.07
CA LEU A 100 50.00 -13.59 28.52
C LEU A 100 50.05 -14.45 29.77
N VAL A 101 51.05 -15.29 29.89
CA VAL A 101 51.31 -16.11 31.09
C VAL A 101 52.70 -15.83 31.63
N GLY A 102 52.87 -16.03 32.93
CA GLY A 102 54.15 -15.83 33.60
C GLY A 102 54.17 -16.45 34.98
N GLY A 103 55.27 -16.21 35.70
CA GLY A 103 55.45 -16.70 37.06
C GLY A 103 56.19 -18.04 37.12
N THR A 104 56.82 -18.29 38.27
CA THR A 104 57.44 -19.56 38.63
C THR A 104 57.25 -19.80 40.14
N GLU A 105 57.46 -21.02 40.63
CA GLU A 105 57.40 -21.31 42.07
C GLU A 105 58.34 -20.44 42.94
N TRP A 106 59.37 -19.85 42.33
CA TRP A 106 60.36 -18.98 42.97
C TRP A 106 60.05 -17.49 42.82
N SER A 107 59.01 -17.12 42.07
CA SER A 107 58.61 -15.73 41.90
C SER A 107 58.07 -15.17 43.23
N PRO A 108 58.60 -14.05 43.73
CA PRO A 108 58.09 -13.43 44.95
C PRO A 108 56.64 -12.97 44.76
N ASN A 109 55.86 -12.96 45.84
CA ASN A 109 54.49 -12.44 45.81
C ASN A 109 54.49 -10.94 45.45
N LEU A 110 53.46 -10.49 44.72
CA LEU A 110 53.22 -9.08 44.44
C LEU A 110 52.70 -8.39 45.72
N PRO A 111 53.49 -7.50 46.35
CA PRO A 111 53.10 -6.87 47.62
C PRO A 111 51.99 -5.83 47.41
N PRO A 112 51.18 -5.53 48.45
CA PRO A 112 50.25 -4.40 48.44
C PRO A 112 50.90 -3.08 48.00
N ASP A 113 50.33 -2.43 46.99
CA ASP A 113 50.77 -1.15 46.44
C ASP A 113 49.56 -0.32 45.94
N ALA A 114 48.78 0.20 46.90
CA ALA A 114 47.56 0.95 46.61
C ALA A 114 47.79 2.23 45.77
N ASN A 115 48.98 2.85 45.91
CA ASN A 115 49.34 4.08 45.20
C ASN A 115 49.98 3.79 43.83
N CYS A 116 50.34 2.53 43.57
CA CYS A 116 51.03 2.09 42.36
C CYS A 116 52.40 2.78 42.18
N SER A 117 53.14 2.88 43.30
CA SER A 117 54.47 3.49 43.34
C SER A 117 55.57 2.56 42.84
N ASN A 118 55.37 1.24 42.93
CA ASN A 118 56.34 0.21 42.54
C ASN A 118 55.66 -0.88 41.68
N PRO A 119 55.21 -0.55 40.46
CA PRO A 119 54.50 -1.50 39.60
C PRO A 119 55.39 -2.66 39.15
N MET A 120 54.80 -3.86 39.05
CA MET A 120 55.29 -4.88 38.13
C MET A 120 54.92 -4.46 36.70
N THR A 121 55.80 -4.69 35.73
CA THR A 121 55.59 -4.26 34.35
C THR A 121 55.59 -5.42 33.36
N ILE A 122 54.84 -5.22 32.28
CA ILE A 122 54.94 -5.96 31.01
C ILE A 122 55.31 -4.93 29.96
N SER A 123 56.39 -5.15 29.22
CA SER A 123 56.85 -4.25 28.18
C SER A 123 57.11 -4.99 26.88
N PHE A 124 56.84 -4.31 25.77
CA PHE A 124 57.10 -4.80 24.43
C PHE A 124 57.29 -3.64 23.44
N ASN A 125 58.01 -3.91 22.35
CA ASN A 125 58.28 -2.89 21.33
C ASN A 125 56.99 -2.48 20.60
N ALA A 126 56.75 -1.17 20.46
CA ALA A 126 55.61 -0.61 19.73
C ALA A 126 55.95 0.78 19.20
N SER A 127 55.51 1.12 17.98
CA SER A 127 55.73 2.46 17.41
C SER A 127 55.02 3.54 18.24
N PRO A 128 55.49 4.81 18.25
CA PRO A 128 54.89 5.88 19.07
C PRO A 128 53.39 6.12 18.85
N ASN A 129 52.90 5.83 17.64
CA ASN A 129 51.48 5.99 17.27
C ASN A 129 50.68 4.69 17.36
N SER A 130 51.27 3.60 17.88
CA SER A 130 50.54 2.35 18.04
C SER A 130 49.39 2.52 19.04
N PRO A 131 48.19 1.97 18.75
CA PRO A 131 47.08 1.99 19.67
C PRO A 131 47.49 1.30 20.98
N LEU A 132 47.12 1.87 22.12
CA LEU A 132 47.43 1.27 23.41
C LEU A 132 46.61 -0.01 23.63
N PRO A 133 47.13 -1.01 24.35
CA PRO A 133 46.31 -2.04 24.99
C PRO A 133 45.09 -1.45 25.68
N THR A 134 43.94 -2.08 25.48
CA THR A 134 42.66 -1.63 26.03
C THR A 134 42.02 -2.68 26.94
N SER A 135 41.09 -2.21 27.76
CA SER A 135 40.29 -3.05 28.65
C SER A 135 39.42 -4.06 27.89
N PRO A 136 38.97 -5.15 28.55
CA PRO A 136 39.18 -5.47 29.96
C PRO A 136 40.60 -5.97 30.24
N PHE A 137 41.23 -5.42 31.28
CA PHE A 137 42.47 -5.98 31.83
C PHE A 137 42.09 -6.98 32.92
N VAL A 138 42.49 -8.24 32.76
CA VAL A 138 42.16 -9.30 33.72
C VAL A 138 43.44 -9.99 34.15
N PHE A 139 43.86 -9.79 35.39
CA PHE A 139 44.99 -10.47 35.99
C PHE A 139 44.47 -11.64 36.85
N LYS A 140 44.98 -12.84 36.59
CA LYS A 140 44.61 -14.05 37.33
C LYS A 140 45.83 -14.66 38.01
N ALA A 141 45.63 -15.23 39.18
CA ALA A 141 46.65 -15.93 39.95
C ALA A 141 46.11 -17.27 40.47
N ALA A 142 46.95 -18.30 40.50
CA ALA A 142 46.60 -19.63 41.00
C ALA A 142 46.12 -19.64 42.46
N ASP A 143 46.83 -18.96 43.38
CA ASP A 143 46.50 -18.94 44.82
C ASP A 143 45.65 -17.71 45.21
N GLY A 144 44.97 -17.08 44.25
CA GLY A 144 44.21 -15.87 44.50
C GLY A 144 42.96 -16.12 45.34
N VAL A 145 42.67 -15.25 46.32
CA VAL A 145 41.33 -15.18 46.93
C VAL A 145 40.54 -14.10 46.22
N ALA A 146 39.51 -14.48 45.49
CA ALA A 146 38.59 -13.54 44.85
C ALA A 146 37.78 -12.82 45.93
N VAL A 147 38.05 -11.54 46.14
CA VAL A 147 37.23 -10.68 47.00
C VAL A 147 36.10 -10.07 46.19
N SER A 148 34.85 -10.26 46.63
CA SER A 148 33.67 -9.84 45.89
C SER A 148 33.10 -8.50 46.37
N GLY A 149 32.42 -7.80 45.47
CA GLY A 149 31.69 -6.57 45.72
C GLY A 149 30.39 -6.53 44.92
N THR A 150 29.73 -5.38 44.91
CA THR A 150 28.47 -5.16 44.18
C THR A 150 28.63 -4.01 43.20
N LEU A 151 28.01 -4.11 42.02
CA LEU A 151 27.83 -3.00 41.09
C LEU A 151 26.33 -2.68 40.95
N SER A 152 25.98 -1.43 41.24
CA SER A 152 24.67 -0.84 40.98
C SER A 152 24.73 -0.05 39.67
N VAL A 153 24.01 -0.50 38.64
CA VAL A 153 23.85 0.21 37.37
C VAL A 153 22.47 0.86 37.35
N LYS A 154 22.44 2.19 37.35
CA LYS A 154 21.21 2.98 37.32
C LYS A 154 20.96 3.48 35.91
N MET A 155 19.73 3.31 35.42
CA MET A 155 19.28 3.91 34.17
C MET A 155 18.61 5.25 34.48
N ASP A 156 19.06 6.33 33.84
CA ASP A 156 18.38 7.62 33.94
C ASP A 156 16.95 7.55 33.37
N LYS A 157 16.16 8.61 33.57
CA LYS A 157 14.87 8.75 32.88
C LYS A 157 15.09 8.81 31.37
N ALA A 158 14.12 8.28 30.61
CA ALA A 158 14.14 8.36 29.16
C ALA A 158 14.23 9.83 28.70
N PRO A 159 15.08 10.16 27.72
CA PRO A 159 15.20 11.54 27.23
C PRO A 159 13.93 12.04 26.51
N VAL A 160 13.10 11.14 25.99
CA VAL A 160 11.76 11.40 25.45
C VAL A 160 10.82 10.23 25.79
N GLU A 161 9.51 10.46 25.71
CA GLU A 161 8.50 9.42 25.94
C GLU A 161 8.60 8.30 24.88
N GLU A 162 8.07 7.12 25.24
CA GLU A 162 7.91 5.96 24.34
C GLU A 162 9.20 5.32 23.78
N LEU A 163 10.38 5.66 24.31
CA LEU A 163 11.60 4.92 23.96
C LEU A 163 11.58 3.50 24.53
N VAL A 164 11.89 2.50 23.69
CA VAL A 164 12.08 1.12 24.13
C VAL A 164 13.20 1.02 25.18
N ASN A 165 13.05 0.08 26.11
CA ASN A 165 14.03 -0.12 27.17
C ASN A 165 15.36 -0.64 26.57
N PRO A 166 16.50 -0.04 26.94
CA PRO A 166 17.79 -0.41 26.38
C PRO A 166 18.37 -1.72 26.95
N GLU A 167 19.13 -2.44 26.12
CA GLU A 167 20.01 -3.51 26.57
C GLU A 167 21.31 -2.89 27.12
N VAL A 168 21.59 -3.17 28.39
CA VAL A 168 22.81 -2.77 29.07
C VAL A 168 23.73 -3.97 29.19
N THR A 169 24.99 -3.78 28.82
CA THR A 169 26.06 -4.77 28.93
C THR A 169 27.08 -4.30 29.96
N VAL A 170 27.41 -5.15 30.92
CA VAL A 170 28.46 -4.96 31.91
C VAL A 170 29.57 -5.98 31.63
N THR A 171 30.76 -5.50 31.32
CA THR A 171 31.93 -6.35 31.03
C THR A 171 33.10 -5.98 31.95
N GLY A 172 33.68 -6.96 32.62
CA GLY A 172 34.83 -6.76 33.49
C GLY A 172 35.27 -8.04 34.20
N MET A 173 36.55 -8.10 34.57
CA MET A 173 37.15 -9.24 35.30
C MET A 173 36.84 -10.62 34.68
N GLY A 174 36.85 -10.71 33.35
CA GLY A 174 36.61 -11.95 32.60
C GLY A 174 35.15 -12.36 32.47
N ASN A 175 34.22 -11.56 33.00
CA ASN A 175 32.78 -11.81 32.94
C ASN A 175 32.07 -10.75 32.08
N THR A 176 31.01 -11.19 31.40
CA THR A 176 30.06 -10.29 30.73
C THR A 176 28.66 -10.65 31.15
N SER A 177 27.89 -9.65 31.55
CA SER A 177 26.47 -9.77 31.89
C SER A 177 25.67 -8.79 31.05
N LYS A 178 24.49 -9.19 30.60
CA LYS A 178 23.59 -8.37 29.80
C LYS A 178 22.17 -8.44 30.35
N GLN A 179 21.44 -7.34 30.25
CA GLN A 179 20.00 -7.34 30.46
C GLN A 179 19.33 -6.10 29.85
N ILE A 180 18.03 -6.20 29.59
CA ILE A 180 17.19 -5.05 29.31
C ILE A 180 16.95 -4.31 30.64
N LEU A 181 17.39 -3.06 30.75
CA LEU A 181 17.22 -2.25 31.95
C LEU A 181 16.21 -1.12 31.68
N PRO A 182 15.00 -1.18 32.26
CA PRO A 182 14.00 -0.14 32.02
C PRO A 182 14.43 1.24 32.49
N TRP A 183 13.90 2.28 31.85
CA TRP A 183 14.18 3.68 32.21
C TRP A 183 13.85 3.97 33.67
N GLY A 184 14.75 4.65 34.38
CA GLY A 184 14.61 4.96 35.80
C GLY A 184 14.82 3.79 36.76
N GLN A 185 15.15 2.59 36.28
CA GLN A 185 15.38 1.41 37.13
C GLN A 185 16.86 1.18 37.46
N GLU A 186 17.09 0.32 38.44
CA GLU A 186 18.42 -0.09 38.89
C GLU A 186 18.65 -1.58 38.68
N TRP A 187 19.86 -1.93 38.22
CA TRP A 187 20.37 -3.28 38.17
C TRP A 187 21.47 -3.48 39.21
N ARG A 188 21.31 -4.47 40.09
CA ARG A 188 22.34 -4.83 41.07
C ARG A 188 22.99 -6.15 40.70
N LEU A 189 24.28 -6.09 40.36
CA LEU A 189 25.13 -7.26 40.18
C LEU A 189 25.92 -7.49 41.47
N THR A 190 25.61 -8.57 42.19
CA THR A 190 26.30 -8.96 43.41
C THR A 190 27.39 -10.00 43.12
N ASN A 191 28.27 -10.23 44.11
CA ASN A 191 29.34 -11.23 44.04
C ASN A 191 30.33 -11.01 42.88
N LEU A 192 30.50 -9.77 42.43
CA LEU A 192 31.45 -9.42 41.37
C LEU A 192 32.87 -9.38 41.93
N VAL A 193 33.83 -10.00 41.23
CA VAL A 193 35.25 -9.90 41.61
C VAL A 193 35.66 -8.43 41.62
N SER A 194 36.35 -8.00 42.69
CA SER A 194 36.82 -6.62 42.78
C SER A 194 37.75 -6.28 41.60
N GLY A 195 37.48 -5.17 40.93
CA GLY A 195 38.17 -4.80 39.70
C GLY A 195 37.40 -3.82 38.83
N SER A 196 37.90 -3.58 37.62
CA SER A 196 37.31 -2.61 36.69
C SER A 196 36.23 -3.26 35.82
N TYR A 197 35.07 -2.60 35.74
CA TYR A 197 33.93 -2.97 34.91
C TYR A 197 33.54 -1.81 34.01
N THR A 198 33.22 -2.10 32.75
CA THR A 198 32.68 -1.13 31.80
C THR A 198 31.22 -1.44 31.55
N VAL A 199 30.39 -0.42 31.68
CA VAL A 199 28.95 -0.45 31.38
C VAL A 199 28.74 0.24 30.03
N THR A 200 28.15 -0.48 29.09
CA THR A 200 27.76 0.03 27.76
C THR A 200 26.28 -0.24 27.53
N ALA A 201 25.64 0.54 26.66
CA ALA A 201 24.27 0.27 26.24
C ALA A 201 24.14 0.43 24.72
N ASN A 202 23.17 -0.26 24.12
CA ASN A 202 22.92 -0.21 22.68
C ASN A 202 22.34 1.15 22.26
N ASN A 203 22.37 1.47 20.96
CA ASN A 203 21.69 2.67 20.47
C ASN A 203 20.17 2.44 20.46
N ILE A 204 19.39 3.47 20.81
CA ILE A 204 17.92 3.45 20.79
C ILE A 204 17.42 4.50 19.80
N THR A 205 16.33 4.21 19.08
CA THR A 205 15.69 5.13 18.14
C THR A 205 14.19 5.20 18.40
N ASN A 206 13.59 6.36 18.21
CA ASN A 206 12.12 6.53 18.15
C ASN A 206 11.61 6.61 16.70
N GLY A 207 12.44 6.22 15.72
CA GLY A 207 12.16 6.35 14.29
C GLY A 207 12.56 7.69 13.68
N MET A 208 12.59 8.78 14.47
CA MET A 208 13.00 10.12 14.02
C MET A 208 14.42 10.50 14.46
N ASP A 209 14.80 10.13 15.68
CA ASP A 209 16.07 10.49 16.31
C ASP A 209 16.77 9.23 16.86
N THR A 210 18.10 9.21 16.77
CA THR A 210 18.93 8.21 17.46
C THR A 210 19.45 8.78 18.78
N TYR A 211 19.34 7.98 19.84
CA TYR A 211 19.85 8.25 21.17
C TYR A 211 20.97 7.24 21.49
N GLN A 212 22.07 7.74 22.05
CA GLN A 212 23.23 6.91 22.41
C GLN A 212 23.67 7.18 23.85
N ALA A 213 24.14 6.15 24.54
CA ALA A 213 24.76 6.27 25.85
C ALA A 213 26.29 6.23 25.74
N THR A 214 26.97 7.07 26.51
CA THR A 214 28.43 7.00 26.61
C THR A 214 28.83 5.86 27.57
N PRO A 215 29.80 4.99 27.21
CA PRO A 215 30.32 3.97 28.12
C PRO A 215 30.79 4.55 29.45
N VAL A 216 30.50 3.85 30.55
CA VAL A 216 30.92 4.24 31.90
C VAL A 216 31.79 3.14 32.50
N THR A 217 33.03 3.48 32.88
CA THR A 217 33.94 2.54 33.56
C THR A 217 33.96 2.83 35.06
N VAL A 218 33.80 1.79 35.87
CA VAL A 218 33.75 1.85 37.33
C VAL A 218 34.59 0.76 37.96
N THR A 219 35.17 1.04 39.13
CA THR A 219 35.92 0.05 39.91
C THR A 219 35.08 -0.48 41.06
N VAL A 220 34.81 -1.78 41.06
CA VAL A 220 34.18 -2.50 42.18
C VAL A 220 35.26 -2.86 43.20
N LYS A 221 35.06 -2.51 44.47
CA LYS A 221 35.96 -2.83 45.58
C LYS A 221 35.33 -3.90 46.47
N ALA A 222 36.19 -4.63 47.19
CA ALA A 222 35.78 -5.70 48.09
C ALA A 222 34.78 -5.19 49.14
N ASN A 223 33.67 -5.90 49.31
CA ASN A 223 32.60 -5.58 50.26
C ASN A 223 32.00 -4.17 50.11
N GLN A 224 32.17 -3.53 48.94
CA GLN A 224 31.60 -2.22 48.63
C GLN A 224 30.64 -2.31 47.46
N THR A 225 29.75 -1.32 47.36
CA THR A 225 28.89 -1.13 46.20
C THR A 225 29.41 0.04 45.37
N ALA A 226 29.86 -0.25 44.15
CA ALA A 226 30.12 0.77 43.14
C ALA A 226 28.81 1.17 42.44
N SER A 227 28.74 2.38 41.90
CA SER A 227 27.58 2.86 41.14
C SER A 227 27.99 3.40 39.77
N ALA A 228 27.25 3.02 38.73
CA ALA A 228 27.35 3.56 37.37
C ALA A 228 25.99 4.07 36.93
N THR A 229 25.93 5.22 36.24
CA THR A 229 24.68 5.77 35.71
C THR A 229 24.74 5.78 34.19
N VAL A 230 23.78 5.14 33.53
CA VAL A 230 23.63 5.11 32.08
C VAL A 230 22.72 6.25 31.66
N LYS A 231 23.26 7.19 30.87
CA LYS A 231 22.55 8.36 30.37
C LYS A 231 22.60 8.41 28.84
N TYR A 232 21.44 8.62 28.22
CA TYR A 232 21.32 8.76 26.77
C TYR A 232 21.32 10.23 26.36
N MET A 233 22.02 10.52 25.26
CA MET A 233 22.02 11.81 24.58
C MET A 233 21.54 11.63 23.14
N ARG A 234 20.80 12.61 22.61
CA ARG A 234 20.37 12.66 21.21
C ARG A 234 21.58 12.96 20.31
N VAL A 235 21.77 12.18 19.26
CA VAL A 235 22.97 12.27 18.38
C VAL A 235 22.68 12.93 17.02
N ALA A 236 21.52 12.68 16.40
CA ALA A 236 21.05 13.43 15.20
C ALA A 236 19.58 13.09 14.87
N ALA A 237 18.91 13.99 14.13
CA ALA A 237 17.64 13.70 13.47
C ALA A 237 17.91 12.92 12.18
N ASN A 238 17.35 11.73 12.08
CA ASN A 238 17.43 10.88 10.89
C ASN A 238 16.41 11.28 9.82
N VAL A 239 15.81 12.47 9.88
CA VAL A 239 14.72 12.85 8.98
C VAL A 239 15.24 13.53 7.71
N GLY A 240 14.53 13.32 6.59
CA GLY A 240 14.71 14.07 5.34
C GLY A 240 13.50 14.94 5.03
N SER A 241 13.46 15.52 3.84
CA SER A 241 12.30 16.22 3.31
C SER A 241 11.93 15.74 1.90
N LEU A 242 10.69 16.00 1.49
CA LEU A 242 10.19 15.70 0.15
C LEU A 242 9.47 16.93 -0.39
N THR A 243 9.80 17.32 -1.62
CA THR A 243 9.05 18.33 -2.39
C THR A 243 8.29 17.65 -3.52
N ILE A 244 6.96 17.80 -3.52
CA ILE A 244 6.09 17.31 -4.60
C ILE A 244 5.75 18.49 -5.50
N ASN A 245 6.15 18.44 -6.77
CA ASN A 245 5.88 19.50 -7.74
C ASN A 245 4.69 19.11 -8.60
N MET A 246 3.61 19.91 -8.54
CA MET A 246 2.51 19.81 -9.49
C MET A 246 2.92 20.48 -10.80
N GLN A 247 2.88 19.74 -11.90
CA GLN A 247 3.18 20.29 -13.23
C GLN A 247 2.06 21.22 -13.74
N ALA A 248 2.23 21.76 -14.95
CA ALA A 248 1.22 22.58 -15.59
C ALA A 248 -0.07 21.78 -15.85
N ALA A 249 -1.21 22.46 -15.79
CA ALA A 249 -2.49 21.86 -16.14
C ALA A 249 -2.48 21.40 -17.61
N PRO A 250 -2.86 20.15 -17.92
CA PRO A 250 -2.88 19.65 -19.29
C PRO A 250 -4.04 20.22 -20.14
N ALA A 251 -5.03 20.85 -19.50
CA ALA A 251 -6.17 21.50 -20.15
C ALA A 251 -6.67 22.69 -19.31
N GLN A 252 -7.45 23.57 -19.94
CA GLN A 252 -8.13 24.67 -19.26
C GLN A 252 -9.30 24.15 -18.39
N GLU A 253 -9.72 24.97 -17.42
CA GLU A 253 -10.89 24.72 -16.56
C GLU A 253 -10.82 23.46 -15.66
N LEU A 254 -9.61 22.91 -15.46
CA LEU A 254 -9.41 21.82 -14.51
C LEU A 254 -9.41 22.31 -13.07
N THR A 255 -10.20 21.66 -12.22
CA THR A 255 -10.14 21.84 -10.76
C THR A 255 -8.79 21.42 -10.21
N ASN A 256 -8.36 22.04 -9.12
CA ASN A 256 -7.14 21.66 -8.42
C ASN A 256 -7.24 20.24 -7.83
N PRO A 257 -6.28 19.35 -8.10
CA PRO A 257 -6.33 17.98 -7.60
C PRO A 257 -5.96 17.87 -6.11
N GLN A 258 -6.56 16.90 -5.43
CA GLN A 258 -6.12 16.46 -4.10
C GLN A 258 -4.97 15.47 -4.24
N VAL A 259 -3.80 15.82 -3.73
CA VAL A 259 -2.60 14.98 -3.69
C VAL A 259 -2.50 14.32 -2.32
N THR A 260 -2.22 13.01 -2.30
CA THR A 260 -2.04 12.19 -1.10
C THR A 260 -0.64 11.61 -1.08
N LEU A 261 0.08 11.79 0.03
CA LEU A 261 1.34 11.14 0.35
C LEU A 261 1.09 10.04 1.38
N THR A 262 1.52 8.81 1.12
CA THR A 262 1.50 7.71 2.08
C THR A 262 2.86 7.02 2.18
N GLY A 263 3.31 6.69 3.38
CA GLY A 263 4.58 6.00 3.59
C GLY A 263 5.05 6.12 5.04
N GLN A 264 5.84 5.16 5.51
CA GLN A 264 6.40 5.15 6.87
C GLN A 264 5.35 5.37 7.98
N GLY A 265 4.15 4.81 7.82
CA GLY A 265 3.06 4.93 8.80
C GLY A 265 2.32 6.26 8.81
N ILE A 266 2.67 7.22 7.93
CA ILE A 266 1.96 8.50 7.81
C ILE A 266 1.13 8.57 6.53
N THR A 267 0.05 9.34 6.59
CA THR A 267 -0.74 9.78 5.44
C THR A 267 -0.96 11.28 5.54
N ARG A 268 -0.65 12.02 4.46
CA ARG A 268 -0.91 13.47 4.36
C ARG A 268 -1.63 13.78 3.06
N GLN A 269 -2.51 14.78 3.08
CA GLN A 269 -3.28 15.19 1.92
C GLN A 269 -3.25 16.71 1.77
N GLN A 270 -3.19 17.19 0.53
CA GLN A 270 -3.27 18.61 0.21
C GLN A 270 -3.89 18.81 -1.18
N VAL A 271 -4.81 19.77 -1.30
CA VAL A 271 -5.25 20.27 -2.61
C VAL A 271 -4.14 21.17 -3.17
N MET A 272 -3.61 20.82 -4.34
CA MET A 272 -2.48 21.51 -4.95
C MET A 272 -2.91 22.37 -6.12
N ASN A 273 -2.41 23.60 -6.19
CA ASN A 273 -2.54 24.43 -7.38
C ASN A 273 -1.61 23.88 -8.48
N TRP A 274 -2.01 24.04 -9.75
CA TRP A 274 -1.12 23.78 -10.88
C TRP A 274 0.14 24.65 -10.82
N ASN A 275 1.28 24.13 -11.29
CA ASN A 275 2.59 24.81 -11.21
C ASN A 275 3.04 25.21 -9.79
N SER A 276 2.65 24.45 -8.76
CA SER A 276 3.03 24.74 -7.38
C SER A 276 3.77 23.57 -6.71
N PRO A 277 4.75 23.86 -5.84
CA PRO A 277 5.39 22.85 -5.00
C PRO A 277 4.66 22.67 -3.67
N TRP A 278 4.67 21.45 -3.16
CA TRP A 278 4.31 21.11 -1.78
C TRP A 278 5.53 20.51 -1.07
N GLN A 279 6.11 21.27 -0.15
CA GLN A 279 7.27 20.85 0.64
C GLN A 279 6.84 20.23 1.97
N ILE A 280 7.41 19.06 2.27
CA ILE A 280 7.09 18.28 3.47
C ILE A 280 8.40 17.95 4.18
N ASN A 281 8.58 18.53 5.36
CA ASN A 281 9.78 18.36 6.17
C ASN A 281 9.57 17.29 7.26
N ASN A 282 10.68 16.84 7.85
CA ASN A 282 10.71 15.90 8.97
C ASN A 282 10.09 14.53 8.65
N LEU A 283 10.41 14.00 7.47
CA LEU A 283 10.00 12.66 7.05
C LEU A 283 11.03 11.61 7.45
N ALA A 284 10.59 10.50 8.03
CA ALA A 284 11.47 9.35 8.28
C ALA A 284 12.03 8.84 6.94
N PRO A 285 13.29 8.36 6.88
CA PRO A 285 13.86 7.81 5.65
C PRO A 285 13.06 6.59 5.20
N GLY A 286 12.89 6.46 3.90
CA GLY A 286 12.16 5.35 3.31
C GLY A 286 11.36 5.76 2.09
N SER A 287 10.59 4.80 1.59
CA SER A 287 9.77 4.99 0.40
C SER A 287 8.42 5.61 0.77
N TYR A 288 8.00 6.58 -0.03
CA TYR A 288 6.70 7.23 0.03
C TYR A 288 6.03 7.15 -1.34
N LYS A 289 4.74 6.82 -1.32
CA LYS A 289 3.86 6.80 -2.49
C LYS A 289 3.06 8.08 -2.54
N ILE A 290 3.04 8.71 -3.70
CA ILE A 290 2.26 9.90 -4.03
C ILE A 290 1.15 9.46 -4.99
N THR A 291 -0.09 9.76 -4.65
CA THR A 291 -1.25 9.62 -5.55
C THR A 291 -1.98 10.96 -5.65
N ALA A 292 -2.73 11.16 -6.73
CA ALA A 292 -3.52 12.36 -6.90
C ALA A 292 -4.91 12.01 -7.45
N SER A 293 -5.93 12.78 -7.07
CA SER A 293 -7.32 12.56 -7.49
C SER A 293 -7.49 12.80 -9.00
N ASN A 294 -8.39 12.07 -9.66
CA ASN A 294 -8.75 12.38 -11.04
C ASN A 294 -9.41 13.77 -11.14
N VAL A 295 -9.20 14.45 -12.26
CA VAL A 295 -9.80 15.76 -12.56
C VAL A 295 -10.45 15.73 -13.94
N ASN A 296 -11.41 16.61 -14.20
CA ASN A 296 -12.07 16.75 -15.50
C ASN A 296 -12.42 18.21 -15.79
N ASN A 297 -12.66 18.54 -17.06
CA ASN A 297 -13.13 19.84 -17.54
C ASN A 297 -14.55 19.76 -18.15
N GLY A 298 -15.34 18.76 -17.75
CA GLY A 298 -16.68 18.50 -18.29
C GLY A 298 -16.71 17.67 -19.59
N THR A 299 -15.64 17.64 -20.39
CA THR A 299 -15.55 16.82 -21.62
C THR A 299 -14.50 15.73 -21.54
N ASP A 300 -13.40 15.99 -20.83
CA ASP A 300 -12.23 15.13 -20.78
C ASP A 300 -11.85 14.79 -19.34
N PHE A 301 -11.39 13.56 -19.14
CA PHE A 301 -10.88 13.09 -17.86
C PHE A 301 -9.36 13.04 -17.88
N PHE A 302 -8.74 13.36 -16.74
CA PHE A 302 -7.30 13.35 -16.57
C PHE A 302 -6.95 12.65 -15.25
N SER A 303 -5.90 11.85 -15.30
CA SER A 303 -5.34 11.18 -14.12
C SER A 303 -3.82 11.33 -14.09
N ALA A 304 -3.26 11.19 -12.90
CA ALA A 304 -1.82 11.11 -12.69
C ALA A 304 -1.46 9.68 -12.24
N ALA A 305 -0.43 9.11 -12.85
CA ALA A 305 0.12 7.84 -12.38
C ALA A 305 0.71 8.01 -10.97
N PRO A 306 0.58 7.01 -10.09
CA PRO A 306 1.24 7.04 -8.78
C PRO A 306 2.75 7.20 -8.93
N VAL A 307 3.34 8.07 -8.13
CA VAL A 307 4.79 8.32 -8.11
C VAL A 307 5.35 7.81 -6.80
N THR A 308 6.54 7.23 -6.82
CA THR A 308 7.25 6.80 -5.61
C THR A 308 8.49 7.66 -5.44
N ALA A 309 8.70 8.18 -4.23
CA ALA A 309 9.90 8.93 -3.85
C ALA A 309 10.56 8.29 -2.63
N ASN A 310 11.90 8.21 -2.66
CA ASN A 310 12.66 7.70 -1.54
C ASN A 310 13.31 8.87 -0.79
N VAL A 311 12.96 9.03 0.48
CA VAL A 311 13.53 10.04 1.37
C VAL A 311 14.76 9.45 2.07
N ILE A 312 15.86 10.19 2.05
CA ILE A 312 17.10 9.84 2.76
C ILE A 312 17.33 10.88 3.86
N ALA A 313 17.86 10.45 5.01
CA ALA A 313 18.16 11.32 6.14
C ALA A 313 19.00 12.54 5.70
N GLN A 314 18.64 13.73 6.20
CA GLN A 314 19.33 15.00 5.96
C GLN A 314 19.38 15.45 4.49
N THR A 315 18.53 14.89 3.62
CA THR A 315 18.42 15.29 2.21
C THR A 315 17.00 15.75 1.88
N SER A 316 16.86 16.40 0.72
CA SER A 316 15.57 16.76 0.14
C SER A 316 15.34 15.98 -1.14
N ALA A 317 14.34 15.10 -1.15
CA ALA A 317 13.88 14.40 -2.35
C ALA A 317 12.87 15.24 -3.13
N THR A 318 12.70 14.95 -4.41
CA THR A 318 11.72 15.62 -5.29
C THR A 318 10.89 14.60 -6.06
N ALA A 319 9.59 14.85 -6.20
CA ALA A 319 8.68 14.07 -7.03
C ALA A 319 7.85 15.01 -7.91
N ASN A 320 7.59 14.62 -9.16
CA ASN A 320 6.77 15.41 -10.08
C ASN A 320 5.45 14.68 -10.35
N VAL A 321 4.33 15.38 -10.17
CA VAL A 321 2.99 14.86 -10.49
C VAL A 321 2.56 15.46 -11.82
N THR A 322 2.41 14.59 -12.83
CA THR A 322 1.99 14.97 -14.18
C THR A 322 0.66 14.31 -14.49
N TYR A 323 -0.29 15.09 -15.00
CA TYR A 323 -1.58 14.59 -15.45
C TYR A 323 -1.54 14.32 -16.95
N THR A 324 -2.14 13.20 -17.34
CA THR A 324 -2.37 12.83 -18.74
C THR A 324 -3.85 12.66 -18.97
N ARG A 325 -4.33 13.04 -20.16
CA ARG A 325 -5.71 12.76 -20.57
C ARG A 325 -5.90 11.24 -20.58
N VAL A 326 -6.91 10.78 -19.88
CA VAL A 326 -7.35 9.39 -19.89
C VAL A 326 -8.56 9.34 -20.82
N SER A 327 -8.56 8.42 -21.79
CA SER A 327 -9.83 8.10 -22.43
C SER A 327 -10.74 7.52 -21.36
N ASP A 328 -11.96 8.04 -21.26
CA ASP A 328 -13.02 7.49 -20.39
C ASP A 328 -13.57 6.15 -20.92
N GLY A 329 -12.90 5.57 -21.93
CA GLY A 329 -13.35 4.39 -22.66
C GLY A 329 -14.54 4.64 -23.55
N ARG A 330 -15.06 5.88 -23.65
CA ARG A 330 -16.22 6.18 -24.48
C ARG A 330 -15.82 6.33 -25.96
N PRO A 331 -16.66 5.83 -26.88
CA PRO A 331 -16.49 6.07 -28.30
C PRO A 331 -16.52 7.58 -28.61
N THR A 332 -15.52 8.09 -29.35
CA THR A 332 -15.47 9.53 -29.67
C THR A 332 -16.63 9.96 -30.56
N SER A 333 -17.18 9.01 -31.32
CA SER A 333 -18.39 9.16 -32.12
C SER A 333 -19.63 9.60 -31.34
N TRP A 334 -19.67 9.39 -30.01
CA TRP A 334 -20.77 9.87 -29.16
C TRP A 334 -20.85 11.40 -29.11
N ASN A 335 -19.73 12.10 -29.32
CA ASN A 335 -19.70 13.57 -29.35
C ASN A 335 -20.49 14.16 -30.54
N ASN A 336 -20.78 13.35 -31.56
CA ASN A 336 -21.59 13.78 -32.70
C ASN A 336 -23.10 13.66 -32.43
N ILE A 337 -23.51 12.95 -31.37
CA ILE A 337 -24.92 12.71 -31.05
C ILE A 337 -25.48 13.93 -30.30
N LYS A 338 -26.31 14.71 -30.96
CA LYS A 338 -27.03 15.85 -30.36
C LYS A 338 -28.46 15.51 -29.96
N HIS A 339 -29.07 14.59 -30.70
CA HIS A 339 -30.45 14.17 -30.54
C HIS A 339 -30.51 12.64 -30.50
N ILE A 340 -31.26 12.09 -29.55
CA ILE A 340 -31.63 10.68 -29.50
C ILE A 340 -33.14 10.59 -29.67
N VAL A 341 -33.59 9.89 -30.70
CA VAL A 341 -35.01 9.62 -30.97
C VAL A 341 -35.26 8.13 -30.76
N MET A 342 -35.98 7.78 -29.71
CA MET A 342 -36.40 6.42 -29.44
C MET A 342 -37.83 6.21 -29.94
N ILE A 343 -38.05 5.20 -30.76
CA ILE A 343 -39.37 4.79 -31.26
C ILE A 343 -39.64 3.40 -30.68
N THR A 344 -40.76 3.26 -29.98
CA THR A 344 -41.15 2.01 -29.30
C THR A 344 -42.40 1.44 -29.94
N PHE A 345 -42.34 0.15 -30.32
CA PHE A 345 -43.42 -0.62 -30.94
C PHE A 345 -43.91 -1.73 -30.01
N GLU A 346 -44.99 -2.42 -30.38
CA GLU A 346 -45.62 -3.54 -29.66
C GLU A 346 -45.94 -4.69 -30.65
N ASN A 347 -46.42 -5.86 -30.25
CA ASN A 347 -45.77 -6.80 -29.33
C ASN A 347 -45.16 -7.93 -30.18
N THR A 348 -44.00 -7.69 -30.78
CA THR A 348 -43.47 -8.58 -31.81
C THR A 348 -42.12 -9.18 -31.44
N ASN A 349 -41.99 -10.49 -31.66
CA ASN A 349 -40.71 -11.16 -31.50
C ASN A 349 -39.71 -10.70 -32.57
N GLU A 350 -38.43 -10.75 -32.20
CA GLU A 350 -37.32 -10.32 -33.03
C GLU A 350 -37.31 -10.94 -34.44
N VAL A 351 -37.64 -12.22 -34.57
CA VAL A 351 -37.56 -12.94 -35.85
C VAL A 351 -38.58 -12.41 -36.85
N ASP A 352 -39.80 -12.14 -36.40
CA ASP A 352 -40.86 -11.63 -37.28
C ASP A 352 -40.66 -10.16 -37.65
N ALA A 353 -40.11 -9.35 -36.74
CA ALA A 353 -39.70 -7.98 -37.04
C ALA A 353 -38.56 -7.92 -38.06
N VAL A 354 -37.51 -8.74 -37.91
CA VAL A 354 -36.38 -8.82 -38.88
C VAL A 354 -36.83 -9.30 -40.27
N ARG A 355 -37.97 -9.97 -40.39
CA ARG A 355 -38.51 -10.39 -41.69
C ARG A 355 -39.19 -9.25 -42.46
N GLN A 356 -39.58 -8.18 -41.78
CA GLN A 356 -40.28 -7.08 -42.44
C GLN A 356 -39.32 -6.25 -43.31
N PRO A 357 -39.73 -5.81 -44.51
CA PRO A 357 -38.83 -5.19 -45.48
C PRO A 357 -38.04 -4.00 -44.94
N PHE A 358 -38.69 -3.06 -44.24
CA PHE A 358 -38.04 -1.83 -43.81
C PHE A 358 -37.15 -2.05 -42.57
N MET A 359 -37.64 -2.71 -41.53
CA MET A 359 -36.86 -3.09 -40.35
C MET A 359 -35.65 -3.97 -40.73
N LYS A 360 -35.79 -4.86 -41.71
CA LYS A 360 -34.67 -5.63 -42.27
C LYS A 360 -33.63 -4.73 -42.93
N SER A 361 -34.06 -3.68 -43.65
CA SER A 361 -33.14 -2.74 -44.30
C SER A 361 -32.26 -1.98 -43.30
N LEU A 362 -32.74 -1.75 -42.07
CA LEU A 362 -31.97 -1.07 -41.02
C LEU A 362 -30.78 -1.91 -40.52
N LEU A 363 -30.78 -3.22 -40.76
CA LEU A 363 -29.65 -4.09 -40.44
C LEU A 363 -28.40 -3.74 -41.25
N THR A 364 -28.55 -3.17 -42.44
CA THR A 364 -27.42 -2.78 -43.29
C THR A 364 -26.99 -1.34 -43.07
N THR A 365 -27.94 -0.45 -42.78
CA THR A 365 -27.67 0.99 -42.57
C THR A 365 -27.31 1.36 -41.13
N GLY A 366 -27.64 0.50 -40.16
CA GLY A 366 -27.42 0.73 -38.74
C GLY A 366 -26.72 -0.44 -38.05
N ALA A 367 -26.89 -0.48 -36.73
CA ALA A 367 -26.45 -1.58 -35.88
C ALA A 367 -27.65 -2.28 -35.23
N TYR A 368 -27.54 -3.58 -35.06
CA TYR A 368 -28.62 -4.43 -34.58
C TYR A 368 -28.20 -5.24 -33.35
N LEU A 369 -29.07 -5.31 -32.34
CA LEU A 369 -28.83 -6.04 -31.09
C LEU A 369 -29.50 -7.41 -31.15
N GLY A 370 -28.71 -8.42 -31.49
CA GLY A 370 -29.16 -9.79 -31.78
C GLY A 370 -29.62 -10.63 -30.59
N ASP A 371 -29.44 -10.18 -29.35
CA ASP A 371 -29.95 -10.80 -28.11
C ASP A 371 -30.49 -9.71 -27.15
N PHE A 372 -31.35 -8.83 -27.66
CA PHE A 372 -32.07 -7.87 -26.84
C PHE A 372 -33.36 -8.49 -26.29
N ARG A 373 -33.56 -8.41 -24.97
CA ARG A 373 -34.73 -8.96 -24.30
C ARG A 373 -35.48 -7.89 -23.54
N ALA A 374 -36.78 -7.82 -23.79
CA ALA A 374 -37.66 -6.97 -23.03
C ALA A 374 -37.66 -7.38 -21.55
N THR A 375 -37.96 -6.42 -20.68
CA THR A 375 -37.73 -6.56 -19.25
C THR A 375 -38.74 -7.51 -18.61
N THR A 376 -40.00 -7.44 -19.04
CA THR A 376 -41.09 -8.21 -18.43
C THR A 376 -42.32 -8.24 -19.33
N HIS A 377 -43.43 -8.77 -18.80
CA HIS A 377 -44.77 -8.60 -19.31
C HIS A 377 -45.70 -8.12 -18.18
N PRO A 378 -46.77 -7.34 -18.46
CA PRO A 378 -47.17 -6.80 -19.76
C PRO A 378 -46.43 -5.50 -20.13
N SER A 379 -46.87 -4.81 -21.19
CA SER A 379 -46.28 -3.61 -21.79
C SER A 379 -45.82 -2.51 -20.85
N GLN A 380 -46.73 -1.98 -20.00
CA GLN A 380 -46.51 -0.73 -19.27
C GLN A 380 -45.24 -0.75 -18.37
N PRO A 381 -44.97 -1.81 -17.60
CA PRO A 381 -43.69 -1.99 -16.90
C PRO A 381 -42.43 -1.84 -17.77
N ASN A 382 -42.45 -2.25 -19.04
CA ASN A 382 -41.31 -2.11 -19.95
C ASN A 382 -41.04 -0.64 -20.32
N TYR A 383 -42.10 0.15 -20.55
CA TYR A 383 -41.94 1.59 -20.75
C TYR A 383 -41.36 2.29 -19.52
N PHE A 384 -41.71 1.86 -18.31
CA PHE A 384 -41.07 2.37 -17.09
C PHE A 384 -39.61 1.93 -16.97
N ALA A 385 -39.27 0.72 -17.41
CA ALA A 385 -37.89 0.27 -17.45
C ALA A 385 -37.03 1.13 -18.39
N LEU A 386 -37.56 1.49 -19.56
CA LEU A 386 -36.90 2.33 -20.58
C LEU A 386 -36.52 3.72 -20.07
N ILE A 387 -37.38 4.38 -19.28
CA ILE A 387 -37.15 5.78 -18.85
C ILE A 387 -36.86 5.93 -17.36
N GLY A 388 -37.12 4.91 -16.56
CA GLY A 388 -37.08 4.97 -15.11
C GLY A 388 -36.12 3.96 -14.48
N GLY A 389 -35.51 3.05 -15.24
CA GLY A 389 -34.57 2.08 -14.67
C GLY A 389 -35.21 1.10 -13.69
N SER A 390 -36.55 1.02 -13.67
CA SER A 390 -37.33 0.14 -12.80
C SER A 390 -38.73 -0.06 -13.38
N THR A 391 -39.33 -1.21 -13.12
CA THR A 391 -40.77 -1.44 -13.34
C THR A 391 -41.63 -0.80 -12.24
N PHE A 392 -41.02 -0.27 -11.18
CA PHE A 392 -41.67 0.25 -9.98
C PHE A 392 -42.64 -0.75 -9.32
N ASN A 393 -42.35 -2.05 -9.46
CA ASN A 393 -43.21 -3.16 -9.04
C ASN A 393 -44.61 -3.15 -9.68
N VAL A 394 -44.78 -2.43 -10.79
CA VAL A 394 -46.00 -2.49 -11.59
C VAL A 394 -46.00 -3.81 -12.36
N THR A 395 -47.12 -4.51 -12.34
CA THR A 395 -47.30 -5.84 -12.95
C THR A 395 -48.53 -5.92 -13.86
N SER A 396 -49.14 -4.78 -14.19
CA SER A 396 -50.34 -4.70 -15.04
C SER A 396 -50.29 -3.48 -15.95
N ASN A 397 -51.20 -3.42 -16.93
CA ASN A 397 -51.40 -2.26 -17.80
C ASN A 397 -52.40 -1.22 -17.23
N SER A 398 -52.82 -1.37 -15.96
CA SER A 398 -53.71 -0.41 -15.30
C SER A 398 -53.03 0.95 -15.16
N ASN A 399 -53.81 2.04 -15.12
CA ASN A 399 -53.23 3.36 -14.86
C ASN A 399 -52.56 3.40 -13.47
N VAL A 400 -51.35 3.92 -13.41
CA VAL A 400 -50.60 4.13 -12.17
C VAL A 400 -49.97 5.51 -12.11
N ASN A 401 -49.87 6.07 -10.91
CA ASN A 401 -49.14 7.30 -10.62
C ASN A 401 -47.92 6.98 -9.77
N LEU A 402 -46.73 7.21 -10.31
CA LEU A 402 -45.45 6.81 -9.75
C LEU A 402 -44.76 7.98 -9.05
N ASP A 403 -44.11 7.65 -7.94
CA ASP A 403 -43.12 8.50 -7.28
C ASP A 403 -41.71 8.02 -7.68
N GLY A 404 -40.87 8.94 -8.13
CA GLY A 404 -39.48 8.63 -8.46
C GLY A 404 -38.94 9.48 -9.60
N LYS A 405 -37.61 9.62 -9.65
CA LYS A 405 -36.94 10.26 -10.79
C LYS A 405 -37.04 9.42 -12.06
N HIS A 406 -36.99 10.05 -13.21
CA HIS A 406 -36.89 9.44 -14.54
C HIS A 406 -35.80 10.11 -15.38
N LEU A 407 -35.49 9.56 -16.55
CA LEU A 407 -34.47 10.05 -17.50
C LEU A 407 -34.62 11.56 -17.79
N GLY A 408 -35.86 12.02 -17.96
CA GLY A 408 -36.16 13.44 -18.13
C GLY A 408 -35.65 14.36 -17.01
N ASP A 409 -35.60 13.89 -15.76
CA ASP A 409 -35.05 14.66 -14.64
C ASP A 409 -33.52 14.77 -14.78
N LEU A 410 -32.85 13.67 -15.10
CA LEU A 410 -31.39 13.68 -15.31
C LEU A 410 -30.97 14.57 -16.48
N LEU A 411 -31.77 14.58 -17.56
CA LEU A 411 -31.56 15.48 -18.69
C LEU A 411 -31.65 16.95 -18.26
N ILE A 412 -32.70 17.32 -17.53
CA ILE A 412 -32.87 18.69 -17.02
C ILE A 412 -31.70 19.08 -16.09
N GLU A 413 -31.27 18.18 -15.20
CA GLU A 413 -30.12 18.41 -14.30
C GLU A 413 -28.81 18.68 -15.06
N LYS A 414 -28.68 18.19 -16.30
CA LYS A 414 -27.53 18.43 -17.19
C LYS A 414 -27.78 19.53 -18.24
N GLY A 415 -28.84 20.30 -18.09
CA GLY A 415 -29.19 21.37 -19.04
C GLY A 415 -29.59 20.86 -20.44
N LYS A 416 -30.00 19.60 -20.54
CA LYS A 416 -30.49 18.96 -21.78
C LYS A 416 -32.02 19.03 -21.83
N THR A 417 -32.56 19.01 -23.04
CA THR A 417 -34.02 19.06 -23.27
C THR A 417 -34.57 17.68 -23.60
N TRP A 418 -35.84 17.45 -23.27
CA TRP A 418 -36.54 16.23 -23.64
C TRP A 418 -37.99 16.49 -24.01
N LYS A 419 -38.56 15.67 -24.89
CA LYS A 419 -40.01 15.62 -25.17
C LYS A 419 -40.49 14.19 -25.40
N ALA A 420 -41.75 13.95 -25.08
CA ALA A 420 -42.50 12.76 -25.46
C ALA A 420 -43.50 13.15 -26.54
N TYR A 421 -43.35 12.55 -27.72
CA TYR A 421 -44.19 12.75 -28.90
C TYR A 421 -45.15 11.57 -29.00
N VAL A 422 -46.42 11.79 -28.69
CA VAL A 422 -47.40 10.71 -28.56
C VAL A 422 -48.49 10.86 -29.62
N GLU A 423 -48.71 9.81 -30.42
CA GLU A 423 -49.76 9.81 -31.44
C GLU A 423 -51.15 9.77 -30.81
N ASP A 424 -52.09 10.40 -31.49
CA ASP A 424 -53.48 10.56 -31.05
C ASP A 424 -53.66 11.13 -29.63
N LEU A 425 -52.65 11.87 -29.12
CA LEU A 425 -52.71 12.51 -27.82
C LEU A 425 -53.99 13.37 -27.70
N PRO A 426 -54.94 13.01 -26.82
CA PRO A 426 -56.30 13.57 -26.86
C PRO A 426 -56.40 15.06 -26.58
N SER A 427 -55.51 15.56 -25.72
CA SER A 427 -55.38 16.96 -25.39
C SER A 427 -53.94 17.25 -24.99
N ALA A 428 -53.34 18.27 -25.58
CA ALA A 428 -51.99 18.68 -25.23
C ALA A 428 -51.97 19.97 -24.41
N PRO A 429 -50.97 20.14 -23.54
CA PRO A 429 -50.12 19.08 -23.00
C PRO A 429 -50.90 18.25 -21.96
N CYS A 430 -50.29 17.19 -21.41
CA CYS A 430 -50.72 16.58 -20.14
C CYS A 430 -52.06 15.83 -20.10
N TYR A 431 -52.44 15.08 -21.15
CA TYR A 431 -53.61 14.20 -21.03
C TYR A 431 -53.36 13.06 -20.04
N THR A 432 -54.03 13.08 -18.88
CA THR A 432 -53.88 12.06 -17.82
C THR A 432 -54.89 10.91 -17.89
N GLY A 433 -55.84 10.98 -18.83
CA GLY A 433 -56.87 9.95 -19.03
C GLY A 433 -56.29 8.63 -19.53
N SER A 434 -57.03 7.54 -19.34
CA SER A 434 -56.57 6.18 -19.65
C SER A 434 -56.40 5.92 -21.14
N SER A 435 -57.41 6.25 -21.93
CA SER A 435 -57.42 6.04 -23.38
C SER A 435 -58.40 6.98 -24.06
N ARG A 436 -58.27 7.17 -25.38
CA ARG A 436 -59.27 7.78 -26.27
C ARG A 436 -58.89 7.52 -27.73
N GLY A 437 -59.79 6.89 -28.50
CA GLY A 437 -59.41 6.42 -29.84
C GLY A 437 -58.26 5.40 -29.71
N ASN A 438 -57.24 5.54 -30.55
CA ASN A 438 -56.06 4.66 -30.53
C ASN A 438 -54.97 5.10 -29.53
N TYR A 439 -55.20 6.19 -28.78
CA TYR A 439 -54.30 6.58 -27.71
C TYR A 439 -54.55 5.74 -26.46
N VAL A 440 -53.46 5.25 -25.87
CA VAL A 440 -53.44 4.61 -24.55
C VAL A 440 -52.31 5.17 -23.68
N ARG A 441 -52.65 5.42 -22.42
CA ARG A 441 -51.72 5.96 -21.43
C ARG A 441 -50.56 5.01 -21.13
N LYS A 442 -50.77 3.68 -21.24
CA LYS A 442 -49.73 2.67 -20.97
C LYS A 442 -48.47 2.85 -21.82
N HIS A 443 -48.56 3.41 -23.03
CA HIS A 443 -47.41 3.61 -23.92
C HIS A 443 -46.75 5.00 -23.76
N ALA A 444 -47.31 5.87 -22.89
CA ALA A 444 -46.82 7.23 -22.65
C ALA A 444 -46.22 7.38 -21.23
N PRO A 445 -45.06 6.75 -20.92
CA PRO A 445 -44.66 6.50 -19.53
C PRO A 445 -44.44 7.75 -18.69
N PHE A 446 -43.98 8.86 -19.28
CA PHE A 446 -43.74 10.11 -18.55
C PHE A 446 -45.00 10.64 -17.86
N ILE A 447 -46.20 10.46 -18.43
CA ILE A 447 -47.42 10.95 -17.79
C ILE A 447 -47.74 10.19 -16.50
N SER A 448 -47.17 9.00 -16.29
CA SER A 448 -47.39 8.24 -15.06
C SER A 448 -46.58 8.78 -13.88
N PHE A 449 -45.60 9.67 -14.07
CA PHE A 449 -44.82 10.24 -12.98
C PHE A 449 -45.49 11.47 -12.39
N LYS A 450 -45.66 11.51 -11.06
CA LYS A 450 -46.28 12.66 -10.38
C LYS A 450 -45.46 13.94 -10.53
N SER A 451 -44.13 13.84 -10.64
CA SER A 451 -43.24 14.97 -10.93
C SER A 451 -43.57 15.65 -12.25
N VAL A 452 -44.07 14.89 -13.23
CA VAL A 452 -44.55 15.42 -14.51
C VAL A 452 -45.95 15.98 -14.35
N GLN A 453 -46.92 15.19 -13.88
CA GLN A 453 -48.33 15.61 -13.78
C GLN A 453 -48.52 16.90 -12.99
N ASN A 454 -47.79 17.05 -11.88
CA ASN A 454 -47.97 18.16 -10.95
C ASN A 454 -47.11 19.39 -11.28
N ASN A 455 -46.32 19.34 -12.36
CA ASN A 455 -45.47 20.45 -12.79
C ASN A 455 -45.83 20.88 -14.22
N PRO A 456 -46.61 21.96 -14.41
CA PRO A 456 -47.02 22.44 -15.72
C PRO A 456 -45.85 22.74 -16.68
N THR A 457 -44.67 23.08 -16.16
CA THR A 457 -43.49 23.36 -17.00
C THR A 457 -42.91 22.07 -17.57
N ILE A 458 -42.80 21.02 -16.76
CA ILE A 458 -42.31 19.70 -17.21
C ILE A 458 -43.35 19.02 -18.09
N CYS A 459 -44.62 19.13 -17.71
CA CYS A 459 -45.71 18.45 -18.37
C CYS A 459 -45.95 18.93 -19.81
N LYS A 460 -45.55 20.18 -20.14
CA LYS A 460 -45.49 20.70 -21.52
C LYS A 460 -44.58 19.91 -22.46
N ASN A 461 -43.70 19.05 -21.94
CA ASN A 461 -42.84 18.19 -22.74
C ASN A 461 -43.61 16.98 -23.33
N ILE A 462 -44.84 16.72 -22.89
CA ILE A 462 -45.72 15.71 -23.50
C ILE A 462 -46.58 16.40 -24.57
N VAL A 463 -46.28 16.09 -25.83
CA VAL A 463 -46.84 16.78 -26.99
C VAL A 463 -47.42 15.78 -28.00
N PRO A 464 -48.33 16.22 -28.89
CA PRO A 464 -48.83 15.37 -29.96
C PRO A 464 -47.69 15.02 -30.93
N ALA A 465 -47.72 13.82 -31.50
CA ALA A 465 -46.64 13.30 -32.33
C ALA A 465 -46.33 14.14 -33.58
N ASN A 466 -47.31 14.84 -34.16
CA ASN A 466 -47.08 15.73 -35.31
C ASN A 466 -46.12 16.89 -34.99
N GLN A 467 -45.95 17.25 -33.71
CA GLN A 467 -44.97 18.23 -33.26
C GLN A 467 -43.54 17.75 -33.54
N PHE A 468 -43.28 16.44 -33.59
CA PHE A 468 -41.95 15.89 -33.91
C PHE A 468 -41.47 16.39 -35.27
N PHE A 469 -42.30 16.27 -36.31
CA PHE A 469 -41.95 16.70 -37.66
C PHE A 469 -41.81 18.22 -37.76
N THR A 470 -42.60 18.97 -36.98
CA THR A 470 -42.47 20.43 -36.87
C THR A 470 -41.15 20.83 -36.21
N ASP A 471 -40.79 20.17 -35.10
CA ASP A 471 -39.54 20.43 -34.39
C ASP A 471 -38.33 20.04 -35.25
N LEU A 472 -38.41 18.90 -35.95
CA LEU A 472 -37.39 18.44 -36.90
C LEU A 472 -37.18 19.46 -38.03
N ALA A 473 -38.26 19.90 -38.70
CA ALA A 473 -38.17 20.86 -39.79
C ALA A 473 -37.58 22.21 -39.37
N ASN A 474 -37.76 22.59 -38.10
CA ASN A 474 -37.27 23.84 -37.54
C ASN A 474 -35.91 23.72 -36.82
N ASN A 475 -35.21 22.57 -36.92
CA ASN A 475 -33.96 22.29 -36.20
C ASN A 475 -34.08 22.47 -34.66
N ASN A 476 -35.25 22.15 -34.11
CA ASN A 476 -35.61 22.33 -32.70
C ASN A 476 -35.87 20.99 -31.98
N LEU A 477 -35.30 19.89 -32.47
CA LEU A 477 -35.39 18.60 -31.79
C LEU A 477 -34.79 18.69 -30.37
N PRO A 478 -35.38 18.01 -29.37
CA PRO A 478 -34.80 17.94 -28.04
C PRO A 478 -33.56 17.04 -28.02
N SER A 479 -32.78 17.09 -26.95
CA SER A 479 -31.68 16.12 -26.76
C SER A 479 -32.20 14.68 -26.69
N PHE A 480 -33.35 14.45 -26.06
CA PHE A 480 -34.03 13.16 -26.05
C PHE A 480 -35.49 13.28 -26.49
N ALA A 481 -35.89 12.48 -27.47
CA ALA A 481 -37.24 12.35 -27.96
C ALA A 481 -37.70 10.90 -27.78
N LEU A 482 -38.78 10.70 -27.02
CA LEU A 482 -39.52 9.44 -27.04
C LEU A 482 -40.70 9.61 -28.00
N TYR A 483 -40.71 8.87 -29.10
CA TYR A 483 -41.83 8.83 -30.04
C TYR A 483 -42.63 7.56 -29.80
N THR A 484 -43.90 7.72 -29.47
CA THR A 484 -44.84 6.62 -29.20
C THR A 484 -45.93 6.64 -30.27
N PRO A 485 -45.93 5.66 -31.20
CA PRO A 485 -47.04 5.49 -32.14
C PRO A 485 -48.33 5.09 -31.40
N ASN A 486 -49.48 5.24 -32.05
CA ASN A 486 -50.76 4.78 -31.49
C ASN A 486 -50.90 3.25 -31.61
N GLU A 487 -51.95 2.67 -31.00
CA GLU A 487 -52.16 1.20 -30.98
C GLU A 487 -52.29 0.54 -32.37
N LEU A 488 -52.50 1.32 -33.44
CA LEU A 488 -52.46 0.81 -34.80
C LEU A 488 -51.05 0.79 -35.36
N ASN A 489 -50.33 1.91 -35.24
CA ASN A 489 -49.02 2.12 -35.84
C ASN A 489 -47.89 1.44 -35.05
N ASP A 490 -48.09 1.15 -33.76
CA ASP A 490 -47.14 0.40 -32.94
C ASP A 490 -47.23 -1.12 -33.20
N GLY A 491 -48.35 -1.61 -33.72
CA GLY A 491 -48.58 -3.02 -34.06
C GLY A 491 -49.45 -3.79 -33.07
N HIS A 492 -49.99 -3.13 -32.04
CA HIS A 492 -50.79 -3.78 -31.00
C HIS A 492 -52.15 -4.29 -31.50
N ASP A 493 -52.92 -3.43 -32.18
CA ASP A 493 -54.25 -3.73 -32.74
C ASP A 493 -54.19 -4.08 -34.24
N THR A 494 -52.97 -4.13 -34.80
CA THR A 494 -52.67 -4.55 -36.16
C THR A 494 -51.67 -5.70 -36.15
N ASP A 495 -50.54 -5.56 -36.86
CA ASP A 495 -49.42 -6.49 -36.83
C ASP A 495 -48.11 -5.78 -37.24
N VAL A 496 -47.00 -6.50 -37.11
CA VAL A 496 -45.67 -5.95 -37.43
C VAL A 496 -45.49 -5.53 -38.88
N SER A 497 -46.26 -6.11 -39.82
CA SER A 497 -46.18 -5.72 -41.23
C SER A 497 -46.83 -4.36 -41.47
N PHE A 498 -47.90 -4.06 -40.74
CA PHE A 498 -48.52 -2.74 -40.70
C PHE A 498 -47.56 -1.72 -40.06
N SER A 499 -46.97 -2.03 -38.91
CA SER A 499 -45.99 -1.17 -38.24
C SER A 499 -44.76 -0.89 -39.10
N ASP A 500 -44.26 -1.90 -39.84
CA ASP A 500 -43.14 -1.75 -40.78
C ASP A 500 -43.48 -0.81 -41.94
N ALA A 501 -44.66 -0.97 -42.54
CA ALA A 501 -45.12 -0.11 -43.62
C ALA A 501 -45.32 1.34 -43.14
N TRP A 502 -45.91 1.53 -41.96
CA TRP A 502 -46.05 2.84 -41.33
C TRP A 502 -44.68 3.47 -41.03
N LEU A 503 -43.75 2.71 -40.45
CA LEU A 503 -42.41 3.17 -40.14
C LEU A 503 -41.64 3.57 -41.41
N ALA A 504 -41.76 2.77 -42.48
CA ALA A 504 -41.17 3.06 -43.78
C ALA A 504 -41.70 4.37 -44.37
N GLN A 505 -43.02 4.57 -44.32
CA GLN A 505 -43.66 5.78 -44.84
C GLN A 505 -43.30 7.03 -44.01
N THR A 506 -43.31 6.90 -42.69
CA THR A 506 -43.21 8.01 -41.76
C THR A 506 -41.76 8.44 -41.49
N PHE A 507 -40.87 7.47 -41.26
CA PHE A 507 -39.47 7.73 -40.91
C PHE A 507 -38.48 7.41 -42.04
N GLY A 508 -38.87 6.65 -43.07
CA GLY A 508 -38.01 6.36 -44.22
C GLY A 508 -37.41 7.61 -44.89
N PRO A 509 -38.18 8.67 -45.16
CA PRO A 509 -37.62 9.93 -45.68
C PRO A 509 -36.59 10.58 -44.74
N ILE A 510 -36.76 10.43 -43.43
CA ILE A 510 -35.86 10.99 -42.41
C ILE A 510 -34.54 10.22 -42.38
N PHE A 511 -34.59 8.88 -42.43
CA PHE A 511 -33.39 8.04 -42.43
C PHE A 511 -32.54 8.23 -43.69
N ASN A 512 -33.14 8.70 -44.78
CA ASN A 512 -32.44 9.07 -46.00
C ASN A 512 -31.92 10.51 -46.02
N ASN A 513 -32.17 11.31 -44.96
CA ASN A 513 -31.73 12.69 -44.89
C ASN A 513 -30.39 12.83 -44.15
N PRO A 514 -29.26 13.05 -44.85
CA PRO A 514 -27.94 13.11 -44.21
C PRO A 514 -27.80 14.29 -43.24
N ASN A 515 -28.58 15.36 -43.40
CA ASN A 515 -28.54 16.49 -42.47
C ASN A 515 -29.12 16.15 -41.10
N VAL A 516 -30.03 15.18 -41.03
CA VAL A 516 -30.60 14.68 -39.77
C VAL A 516 -29.70 13.57 -39.21
N MET A 517 -29.30 12.63 -40.07
CA MET A 517 -28.57 11.43 -39.63
C MET A 517 -27.13 11.71 -39.15
N LYS A 518 -26.56 12.88 -39.46
CA LYS A 518 -25.21 13.25 -39.01
C LYS A 518 -25.11 13.52 -37.50
N ASP A 519 -26.19 13.97 -36.87
CA ASP A 519 -26.20 14.34 -35.44
C ASP A 519 -27.42 13.82 -34.66
N THR A 520 -28.30 13.05 -35.31
CA THR A 520 -29.41 12.35 -34.68
C THR A 520 -29.17 10.85 -34.67
N LEU A 521 -29.30 10.24 -33.48
CA LEU A 521 -29.36 8.80 -33.28
C LEU A 521 -30.82 8.36 -33.17
N PHE A 522 -31.23 7.41 -34.00
CA PHE A 522 -32.51 6.73 -33.88
C PHE A 522 -32.33 5.36 -33.21
N ILE A 523 -33.20 5.06 -32.24
CA ILE A 523 -33.28 3.77 -31.58
C ILE A 523 -34.68 3.22 -31.82
N LEU A 524 -34.79 2.12 -32.54
CA LEU A 524 -36.05 1.41 -32.77
C LEU A 524 -36.06 0.18 -31.88
N THR A 525 -37.10 0.00 -31.08
CA THR A 525 -37.23 -1.13 -30.15
C THR A 525 -38.69 -1.53 -29.98
N PHE A 526 -38.92 -2.66 -29.32
CA PHE A 526 -40.25 -3.06 -28.87
C PHE A 526 -40.27 -3.14 -27.35
N ASP A 527 -41.44 -2.90 -26.78
CA ASP A 527 -41.65 -3.00 -25.35
C ASP A 527 -41.69 -4.47 -24.88
N GLU A 528 -42.28 -5.39 -25.64
CA GLU A 528 -42.29 -6.83 -25.37
C GLU A 528 -42.52 -7.68 -26.63
N ASP A 529 -42.29 -8.99 -26.54
CA ASP A 529 -42.65 -9.93 -27.60
C ASP A 529 -44.05 -10.53 -27.42
N ALA A 530 -44.43 -11.46 -28.30
CA ALA A 530 -45.71 -12.16 -28.26
C ALA A 530 -45.80 -13.23 -27.14
N TRP A 531 -45.49 -12.85 -25.91
CA TRP A 531 -45.56 -13.67 -24.68
C TRP A 531 -44.69 -14.94 -24.71
N THR A 532 -43.54 -14.89 -25.37
CA THR A 532 -42.59 -16.01 -25.35
C THR A 532 -41.73 -15.98 -24.09
N GLU A 533 -41.29 -17.15 -23.63
CA GLU A 533 -40.38 -17.24 -22.46
C GLU A 533 -39.07 -16.45 -22.67
N ALA A 534 -38.63 -16.31 -23.92
CA ALA A 534 -37.39 -15.61 -24.22
C ALA A 534 -37.52 -14.08 -24.09
N ASN A 535 -38.74 -13.54 -24.25
CA ASN A 535 -39.10 -12.14 -24.37
C ASN A 535 -38.13 -11.34 -25.26
N LYS A 536 -37.83 -11.88 -26.45
CA LYS A 536 -36.75 -11.38 -27.31
C LYS A 536 -37.31 -10.48 -28.40
N VAL A 537 -36.88 -9.22 -28.39
CA VAL A 537 -37.44 -8.18 -29.26
C VAL A 537 -36.40 -7.60 -30.21
N TYR A 538 -36.87 -7.07 -31.34
CA TYR A 538 -36.03 -6.34 -32.28
C TYR A 538 -35.53 -5.05 -31.64
N THR A 539 -34.24 -4.74 -31.78
CA THR A 539 -33.70 -3.43 -31.41
C THR A 539 -32.57 -3.02 -32.34
N ALA A 540 -32.71 -1.85 -32.98
CA ALA A 540 -31.76 -1.31 -33.93
C ALA A 540 -31.41 0.15 -33.64
N PHE A 541 -30.16 0.51 -33.94
CA PHE A 541 -29.60 1.85 -33.83
C PHE A 541 -29.25 2.34 -35.23
N VAL A 542 -29.67 3.55 -35.59
CA VAL A 542 -29.43 4.12 -36.94
C VAL A 542 -29.04 5.59 -36.81
N GLY A 543 -28.01 6.02 -37.53
CA GLY A 543 -27.57 7.42 -37.57
C GLY A 543 -26.32 7.71 -36.77
N ALA A 544 -26.29 8.85 -36.08
CA ALA A 544 -25.09 9.44 -35.54
C ALA A 544 -24.29 8.48 -34.65
N GLY A 545 -23.01 8.32 -34.97
CA GLY A 545 -22.03 7.53 -34.22
C GLY A 545 -22.16 6.01 -34.32
N VAL A 546 -23.12 5.48 -35.08
CA VAL A 546 -23.35 4.03 -35.20
C VAL A 546 -22.50 3.42 -36.32
N LYS A 547 -21.98 2.20 -36.11
CA LYS A 547 -21.38 1.37 -37.16
C LYS A 547 -22.49 0.73 -37.99
N ALA A 548 -22.56 1.07 -39.28
CA ALA A 548 -23.46 0.40 -40.21
C ALA A 548 -23.10 -1.10 -40.37
N SER A 549 -24.11 -1.92 -40.65
CA SER A 549 -23.99 -3.38 -40.82
C SER A 549 -23.39 -4.12 -39.62
N MET A 550 -23.51 -3.54 -38.42
CA MET A 550 -23.00 -4.14 -37.19
C MET A 550 -24.08 -4.97 -36.50
N ARG A 551 -23.70 -6.15 -36.00
CA ARG A 551 -24.56 -6.97 -35.15
C ARG A 551 -23.86 -7.26 -33.84
N SER A 552 -24.47 -6.86 -32.72
CA SER A 552 -24.05 -7.33 -31.41
C SER A 552 -24.78 -8.62 -31.07
N ASN A 553 -24.06 -9.58 -30.48
CA ASN A 553 -24.65 -10.81 -29.92
C ASN A 553 -24.63 -10.79 -28.38
N SER A 554 -24.30 -9.65 -27.79
CA SER A 554 -24.38 -9.48 -26.34
C SER A 554 -25.83 -9.43 -25.88
N ARG A 555 -26.10 -10.00 -24.70
CA ARG A 555 -27.40 -9.88 -24.05
C ARG A 555 -27.61 -8.48 -23.49
N TYR A 556 -28.72 -7.85 -23.87
CA TYR A 556 -29.14 -6.52 -23.41
C TYR A 556 -30.62 -6.50 -23.02
N THR A 557 -31.02 -5.46 -22.30
CA THR A 557 -32.42 -5.21 -21.89
C THR A 557 -32.77 -3.72 -22.01
N HIS A 558 -34.02 -3.32 -21.71
CA HIS A 558 -34.39 -1.90 -21.68
C HIS A 558 -33.51 -1.07 -20.74
N TYR A 559 -33.06 -1.64 -19.62
CA TYR A 559 -32.11 -0.97 -18.73
C TYR A 559 -30.75 -0.70 -19.40
N SER A 560 -30.34 -1.55 -20.36
CA SER A 560 -29.13 -1.34 -21.15
C SER A 560 -29.27 -0.15 -22.10
N LEU A 561 -30.46 0.07 -22.68
CA LEU A 561 -30.75 1.27 -23.49
C LEU A 561 -30.67 2.53 -22.62
N LEU A 562 -31.35 2.53 -21.47
CA LEU A 562 -31.32 3.66 -20.54
C LEU A 562 -29.89 3.99 -20.11
N LYS A 563 -29.14 2.99 -19.65
CA LYS A 563 -27.72 3.13 -19.27
C LYS A 563 -26.88 3.71 -20.41
N THR A 564 -27.13 3.27 -21.63
CA THR A 564 -26.39 3.77 -22.79
C THR A 564 -26.70 5.24 -23.09
N ILE A 565 -27.96 5.67 -22.98
CA ILE A 565 -28.36 7.08 -23.14
C ILE A 565 -27.77 7.96 -22.04
N GLU A 566 -27.82 7.48 -20.79
CA GLU A 566 -27.20 8.14 -19.65
C GLU A 566 -25.70 8.36 -19.86
N GLU A 567 -25.00 7.37 -20.42
CA GLU A 567 -23.57 7.47 -20.71
C GLU A 567 -23.26 8.38 -21.91
N ILE A 568 -24.06 8.34 -22.99
CA ILE A 568 -23.89 9.25 -24.14
C ILE A 568 -23.98 10.71 -23.71
N TYR A 569 -24.93 11.05 -22.84
CA TYR A 569 -25.13 12.42 -22.37
C TYR A 569 -24.48 12.73 -21.02
N GLN A 570 -23.73 11.79 -20.45
CA GLN A 570 -23.03 11.94 -19.16
C GLN A 570 -23.97 12.37 -18.01
N LEU A 571 -25.15 11.76 -17.97
CA LEU A 571 -26.25 12.14 -17.09
C LEU A 571 -26.03 11.75 -15.63
N GLY A 572 -25.16 10.77 -15.37
CA GLY A 572 -25.18 10.03 -14.11
C GLY A 572 -26.13 8.85 -14.23
N THR A 573 -26.68 8.37 -13.11
CA THR A 573 -27.60 7.22 -13.09
C THR A 573 -28.83 7.55 -12.23
N LEU A 574 -29.94 6.87 -12.46
CA LEU A 574 -31.11 6.86 -11.56
C LEU A 574 -30.86 6.01 -10.30
N ASN A 575 -29.72 5.32 -10.23
CA ASN A 575 -29.32 4.44 -9.13
C ASN A 575 -30.31 3.28 -8.92
N ARG A 576 -30.81 2.72 -10.03
CA ARG A 576 -31.69 1.54 -10.06
C ARG A 576 -31.06 0.47 -10.95
N ASN A 577 -31.84 -0.23 -11.78
CA ASN A 577 -31.32 -1.30 -12.63
C ASN A 577 -30.44 -0.79 -13.78
N ASP A 578 -30.50 0.50 -14.09
CA ASP A 578 -29.60 1.22 -14.99
C ASP A 578 -28.14 1.20 -14.48
N LEU A 579 -27.91 1.25 -13.16
CA LEU A 579 -26.56 1.30 -12.58
C LEU A 579 -25.72 0.06 -12.93
N SER A 580 -26.34 -1.12 -12.86
CA SER A 580 -25.68 -2.41 -13.10
C SER A 580 -25.97 -2.97 -14.50
N ALA A 581 -26.77 -2.27 -15.30
CA ALA A 581 -27.08 -2.69 -16.66
C ALA A 581 -25.81 -2.72 -17.53
N LYS A 582 -25.80 -3.65 -18.48
CA LYS A 582 -24.71 -3.77 -19.44
C LYS A 582 -24.73 -2.59 -20.40
N LEU A 583 -23.65 -1.82 -20.42
CA LEU A 583 -23.46 -0.74 -21.40
C LEU A 583 -23.30 -1.34 -22.81
N ILE A 584 -23.94 -0.74 -23.80
CA ILE A 584 -23.77 -1.12 -25.21
C ILE A 584 -22.53 -0.39 -25.73
N THR A 585 -21.48 -1.13 -26.10
CA THR A 585 -20.17 -0.54 -26.45
C THR A 585 -19.65 -0.93 -27.83
N ASP A 586 -20.12 -2.03 -28.41
CA ASP A 586 -19.56 -2.64 -29.61
C ASP A 586 -20.12 -2.07 -30.93
N ILE A 587 -21.27 -1.41 -30.88
CA ILE A 587 -21.98 -0.87 -32.05
C ILE A 587 -21.49 0.51 -32.52
N TRP A 588 -20.60 1.17 -31.77
CA TRP A 588 -20.24 2.56 -32.00
C TRP A 588 -19.00 2.71 -32.87
N GLN A 589 -18.98 3.73 -33.73
CA GLN A 589 -17.77 4.15 -34.43
C GLN A 589 -16.71 4.59 -33.41
N PRO A 590 -15.41 4.39 -33.68
CA PRO A 590 -14.35 4.79 -32.77
C PRO A 590 -14.41 6.29 -32.41
#